data_AF-A0A803L0H0-F1
#
_entry.id   AF-A0A803L0H0-F1
#
_cell.length_a   1.000
_cell.length_b   1.000
_cell.length_c   1.000
_cell.angle_alpha   90.00
_cell.angle_beta   90.00
_cell.angle_gamma   90.00
#
_symmetry.space_group_name_H-M   'P 1'
#
loop_
_entity.id
_entity.type
_entity.pdbx_description
1 polymer ?
#
loop_
_entity_poly.entity_id
_entity_poly.type
_entity_poly.pdbx_seq_one_letter_code
_entity_poly.pdbx_strand_id
1 'polypeptide(L)'
;MDPRFDQALLQPQEEGEEKQQLELRNERHRLKFPNVKQLKSFEILNSAVKNFTSNTKFLSFVILSILPFFAFIVFYEIQISEATDAILRFLVPTSMSYDIGFDSDENISLFSTTDKNDSKRETFRIVFELVPLYLILLPLLELFSLTIVINISAKVVDAGNMKSTNLKETLYQKNNFKGPFITSLWVQLFSASNLFGLIWAVANHSMITARFDYSFWNYRYESVLPNNVYVNILSILFHTLISLALLYKYLDWSALWNMAIVISVLEGETGLDALEISAYYRKHCKRTGFQLMLIFFVYIVALRLPILLARMCSFVTVRVAVTAIVVVLVCLGSLVKWVTMVLYFYDCKAQAMLKKFDDEDVGQAVKDGDVCTV
;
A
#
# COMPACT_ATOMS: atom_id res chain seq x y z
N MET A 1 -49.77 45.79 -30.52
CA MET A 1 -48.37 45.72 -30.04
C MET A 1 -48.26 44.42 -29.25
N ASP A 2 -47.59 43.42 -29.84
CA ASP A 2 -47.48 42.04 -29.35
C ASP A 2 -46.13 41.90 -28.62
N PRO A 3 -46.07 41.49 -27.34
CA PRO A 3 -44.85 41.54 -26.52
C PRO A 3 -43.97 40.29 -26.65
N ARG A 4 -43.96 39.64 -27.83
CA ARG A 4 -43.27 38.35 -28.04
C ARG A 4 -41.92 38.42 -28.77
N PHE A 5 -41.37 39.61 -28.98
CA PHE A 5 -40.17 39.78 -29.82
C PHE A 5 -38.85 40.09 -29.09
N ASP A 6 -38.87 40.33 -27.77
CA ASP A 6 -37.66 40.80 -27.06
C ASP A 6 -36.85 39.71 -26.34
N GLN A 7 -37.26 38.43 -26.44
CA GLN A 7 -36.58 37.35 -25.71
C GLN A 7 -35.52 36.60 -26.55
N ALA A 8 -35.36 36.95 -27.83
CA ALA A 8 -34.44 36.26 -28.74
C ALA A 8 -33.04 36.91 -28.87
N LEU A 9 -32.78 38.04 -28.21
CA LEU A 9 -31.55 38.81 -28.38
C LEU A 9 -30.57 38.79 -27.19
N LEU A 10 -30.90 38.08 -26.10
CA LEU A 10 -30.07 38.01 -24.89
C LEU A 10 -29.40 36.65 -24.65
N GLN A 11 -29.70 35.61 -25.45
CA GLN A 11 -29.11 34.28 -25.28
C GLN A 11 -27.68 34.05 -25.84
N PRO A 12 -27.14 34.78 -26.85
CA PRO A 12 -25.83 34.43 -27.39
C PRO A 12 -24.64 34.82 -26.51
N GLN A 13 -24.86 35.65 -25.48
CA GLN A 13 -23.76 36.25 -24.70
C GLN A 13 -23.42 35.46 -23.43
N GLU A 14 -24.39 34.80 -22.78
CA GLU A 14 -24.13 33.93 -21.62
C GLU A 14 -23.41 32.63 -22.01
N GLU A 15 -23.73 32.05 -23.17
CA GLU A 15 -23.11 30.79 -23.64
C GLU A 15 -21.62 30.96 -24.02
N GLY A 16 -21.23 32.17 -24.46
CA GLY A 16 -19.85 32.52 -24.78
C GLY A 16 -18.99 32.73 -23.53
N GLU A 17 -19.55 33.35 -22.49
CA GLU A 17 -18.86 33.57 -21.20
C GLU A 17 -18.71 32.26 -20.41
N GLU A 18 -19.67 31.34 -20.48
CA GLU A 18 -19.58 30.04 -19.81
C GLU A 18 -18.54 29.12 -20.46
N LYS A 19 -18.45 29.12 -21.81
CA LYS A 19 -17.37 28.43 -22.54
C LYS A 19 -16.00 29.03 -22.25
N GLN A 20 -15.87 30.36 -22.22
CA GLN A 20 -14.60 31.01 -21.87
C GLN A 20 -14.20 30.74 -20.42
N GLN A 21 -15.13 30.71 -19.47
CA GLN A 21 -14.82 30.34 -18.08
C GLN A 21 -14.45 28.86 -17.93
N LEU A 22 -15.05 27.97 -18.71
CA LEU A 22 -14.71 26.55 -18.73
C LEU A 22 -13.33 26.31 -19.35
N GLU A 23 -12.98 27.02 -20.43
CA GLU A 23 -11.64 27.03 -21.02
C GLU A 23 -10.60 27.65 -20.08
N LEU A 24 -10.89 28.77 -19.41
CA LEU A 24 -9.98 29.37 -18.42
C LEU A 24 -9.79 28.47 -17.19
N ARG A 25 -10.82 27.71 -16.79
CA ARG A 25 -10.75 26.70 -15.73
C ARG A 25 -9.91 25.51 -16.17
N ASN A 26 -10.05 25.06 -17.42
CA ASN A 26 -9.22 24.00 -18.01
C ASN A 26 -7.75 24.42 -18.22
N GLU A 27 -7.48 25.67 -18.62
CA GLU A 27 -6.13 26.20 -18.74
C GLU A 27 -5.44 26.36 -17.38
N ARG A 28 -6.19 26.75 -16.34
CA ARG A 28 -5.65 26.84 -14.97
C ARG A 28 -5.25 25.48 -14.40
N HIS A 29 -5.87 24.39 -14.87
CA HIS A 29 -5.45 23.01 -14.57
C HIS A 29 -4.26 22.53 -15.45
N ARG A 30 -3.98 23.17 -16.59
CA ARG A 30 -2.85 22.80 -17.48
C ARG A 30 -1.53 23.51 -17.15
N LEU A 31 -1.51 24.53 -16.31
CA LEU A 31 -0.28 25.29 -16.03
C LEU A 31 0.51 24.76 -14.81
N LYS A 32 1.40 23.80 -15.13
CA LYS A 32 2.79 23.61 -14.66
C LYS A 32 3.12 22.14 -14.35
N PHE A 33 3.22 21.32 -15.39
CA PHE A 33 4.10 20.16 -15.36
C PHE A 33 5.26 20.43 -16.34
N PRO A 34 6.50 20.57 -15.86
CA PRO A 34 7.65 20.77 -16.73
C PRO A 34 7.82 19.56 -17.65
N ASN A 35 8.12 19.85 -18.91
CA ASN A 35 8.38 18.84 -19.92
C ASN A 35 9.75 18.19 -19.67
N VAL A 36 9.81 17.02 -19.02
CA VAL A 36 10.98 16.13 -19.02
C VAL A 36 10.52 14.68 -18.92
N LYS A 37 11.10 13.79 -19.73
CA LYS A 37 10.91 12.31 -19.71
C LYS A 37 11.18 11.61 -18.36
N GLN A 38 11.38 12.35 -17.25
CA GLN A 38 11.38 11.80 -15.90
C GLN A 38 9.94 11.53 -15.45
N LEU A 39 9.47 10.33 -15.79
CA LEU A 39 8.51 9.52 -15.01
C LEU A 39 7.53 10.34 -14.16
N LYS A 40 6.38 10.67 -14.73
CA LYS A 40 5.21 11.33 -14.12
C LYS A 40 4.96 10.99 -12.64
N SER A 41 5.27 9.77 -12.21
CA SER A 41 5.21 9.34 -10.81
C SER A 41 6.10 10.17 -9.85
N PHE A 42 7.31 10.55 -10.25
CA PHE A 42 8.20 11.37 -9.43
C PHE A 42 7.70 12.80 -9.29
N GLU A 43 7.05 13.36 -10.32
CA GLU A 43 6.44 14.69 -10.23
C GLU A 43 5.27 14.69 -9.26
N ILE A 44 4.41 13.66 -9.33
CA ILE A 44 3.31 13.46 -8.37
C ILE A 44 3.87 13.31 -6.96
N LEU A 45 4.91 12.48 -6.77
CA LEU A 45 5.54 12.27 -5.47
C LEU A 45 6.19 13.54 -4.93
N ASN A 46 6.93 14.29 -5.76
CA ASN A 46 7.55 15.55 -5.37
C ASN A 46 6.50 16.60 -5.00
N SER A 47 5.40 16.65 -5.76
CA SER A 47 4.24 17.50 -5.45
C SER A 47 3.59 17.10 -4.13
N ALA A 48 3.46 15.80 -3.85
CA ALA A 48 2.94 15.30 -2.58
C ALA A 48 3.83 15.70 -1.40
N VAL A 49 5.15 15.51 -1.51
CA VAL A 49 6.13 15.90 -0.48
C VAL A 49 6.12 17.42 -0.26
N LYS A 50 6.03 18.20 -1.33
CA LYS A 50 5.93 19.66 -1.25
C LYS A 50 4.63 20.11 -0.57
N ASN A 51 3.49 19.51 -0.93
CA ASN A 51 2.21 19.82 -0.28
C ASN A 51 2.23 19.42 1.21
N PHE A 52 2.88 18.30 1.52
CA PHE A 52 3.05 17.82 2.89
C PHE A 52 3.94 18.74 3.75
N THR A 53 5.04 19.24 3.19
CA THR A 53 6.03 20.05 3.94
C THR A 53 5.75 21.55 3.95
N SER A 54 5.00 22.07 2.97
CA SER A 54 4.77 23.52 2.80
C SER A 54 3.82 24.14 3.82
N ASN A 55 2.98 23.36 4.50
CA ASN A 55 2.00 23.87 5.45
C ASN A 55 2.20 23.21 6.83
N THR A 56 2.76 23.97 7.78
CA THR A 56 3.06 23.48 9.13
C THR A 56 1.81 23.11 9.92
N LYS A 57 0.68 23.81 9.70
CA LYS A 57 -0.61 23.49 10.31
C LYS A 57 -1.12 22.15 9.77
N PHE A 58 -1.14 22.00 8.45
CA PHE A 58 -1.48 20.73 7.77
C PHE A 58 -0.64 19.57 8.33
N LEU A 59 0.69 19.75 8.36
CA LEU A 59 1.63 18.77 8.88
C LEU A 59 1.32 18.37 10.33
N SER A 60 1.08 19.34 11.22
CA SER A 60 0.77 19.07 12.62
C SER A 60 -0.51 18.26 12.81
N PHE A 61 -1.56 18.52 12.03
CA PHE A 61 -2.83 17.79 12.13
C PHE A 61 -2.73 16.38 11.57
N VAL A 62 -1.99 16.23 10.48
CA VAL A 62 -1.75 14.94 9.84
C VAL A 62 -0.86 14.04 10.72
N ILE A 63 0.10 14.62 11.45
CA ILE A 63 0.89 13.89 12.45
C ILE A 63 0.01 13.49 13.65
N LEU A 64 -0.87 14.37 14.11
CA LEU A 64 -1.75 14.06 15.24
C LEU A 64 -2.74 12.93 14.91
N SER A 65 -3.27 12.89 13.68
CA SER A 65 -4.22 11.85 13.26
C SER A 65 -3.60 10.46 13.15
N ILE A 66 -2.29 10.35 12.90
CA ILE A 66 -1.59 9.07 12.81
C ILE A 66 -1.04 8.59 14.16
N LEU A 67 -1.10 9.40 15.23
CA LEU A 67 -0.56 9.04 16.54
C LEU A 67 -1.12 7.71 17.10
N PRO A 68 -2.44 7.41 17.00
CA PRO A 68 -2.97 6.13 17.47
C PRO A 68 -2.41 4.94 16.66
N PHE A 69 -2.29 5.10 15.35
CA PHE A 69 -1.71 4.11 14.46
C PHE A 69 -0.22 3.89 14.73
N PHE A 70 0.53 4.98 14.96
CA PHE A 70 1.93 4.94 15.36
C PHE A 70 2.14 4.15 16.65
N ALA A 71 1.40 4.49 17.71
CA ALA A 71 1.50 3.82 19.00
C ALA A 71 1.20 2.32 18.87
N PHE A 72 0.19 1.97 18.06
CA PHE A 72 -0.19 0.60 17.79
C PHE A 72 0.89 -0.15 17.01
N ILE A 73 1.51 0.45 15.98
CA ILE A 73 2.62 -0.18 15.25
C ILE A 73 3.81 -0.41 16.18
N VAL A 74 4.20 0.57 17.00
CA VAL A 74 5.33 0.38 17.94
C VAL A 74 5.06 -0.81 18.86
N PHE A 75 3.87 -0.87 19.46
CA PHE A 75 3.44 -2.00 20.28
C PHE A 75 3.49 -3.32 19.49
N TYR A 76 2.93 -3.33 18.29
CA TYR A 76 2.88 -4.52 17.44
C TYR A 76 4.28 -5.00 17.00
N GLU A 77 5.20 -4.09 16.65
CA GLU A 77 6.57 -4.43 16.25
C GLU A 77 7.38 -5.01 17.42
N ILE A 78 7.12 -4.57 18.65
CA ILE A 78 7.73 -5.17 19.84
C ILE A 78 7.22 -6.59 20.02
N GLN A 79 5.89 -6.78 20.01
CA GLN A 79 5.28 -8.09 20.22
C GLN A 79 5.63 -9.10 19.12
N ILE A 80 5.62 -8.67 17.85
CA ILE A 80 6.01 -9.56 16.76
C ILE A 80 7.50 -9.89 16.82
N SER A 81 8.37 -9.00 17.32
CA SER A 81 9.78 -9.31 17.49
C SER A 81 9.98 -10.48 18.45
N GLU A 82 9.24 -10.51 19.56
CA GLU A 82 9.28 -11.62 20.52
C GLU A 82 8.69 -12.91 19.91
N ALA A 83 7.60 -12.78 19.14
CA ALA A 83 6.99 -13.90 18.44
C ALA A 83 7.86 -14.47 17.31
N THR A 84 8.63 -13.62 16.60
CA THR A 84 9.43 -14.06 15.45
C THR A 84 10.53 -15.01 15.89
N ASP A 85 11.14 -14.78 17.05
CA ASP A 85 12.15 -15.68 17.62
C ASP A 85 11.55 -17.04 17.98
N ALA A 86 10.33 -17.06 18.52
CA ALA A 86 9.60 -18.30 18.80
C ALA A 86 9.20 -19.04 17.50
N ILE A 87 8.70 -18.32 16.51
CA ILE A 87 8.29 -18.86 15.20
C ILE A 87 9.51 -19.37 14.42
N LEU A 88 10.65 -18.67 14.45
CA LEU A 88 11.88 -19.11 13.79
C LEU A 88 12.41 -20.40 14.42
N ARG A 89 12.36 -20.53 15.75
CA ARG A 89 12.70 -21.78 16.46
C ARG A 89 11.74 -22.93 16.14
N PHE A 90 10.51 -22.64 15.74
CA PHE A 90 9.53 -23.64 15.32
C PHE A 90 9.68 -24.04 13.84
N LEU A 91 9.96 -23.07 12.96
CA LEU A 91 10.09 -23.26 11.51
C LEU A 91 11.45 -23.86 11.12
N VAL A 92 12.51 -23.54 11.84
CA VAL A 92 13.80 -24.21 11.70
C VAL A 92 13.70 -25.52 12.48
N PRO A 93 13.71 -26.69 11.83
CA PRO A 93 13.86 -27.95 12.55
C PRO A 93 15.11 -27.82 13.41
N THR A 94 15.07 -28.34 14.64
CA THR A 94 16.22 -28.35 15.56
C THR A 94 17.38 -29.15 14.93
N SER A 95 18.13 -28.53 14.02
CA SER A 95 19.31 -29.09 13.36
C SER A 95 20.47 -28.14 13.53
N MET A 96 20.77 -27.82 14.79
CA MET A 96 22.07 -27.38 15.33
C MET A 96 21.86 -26.91 16.77
N SER A 97 21.52 -27.86 17.66
CA SER A 97 22.16 -27.83 18.97
C SER A 97 23.52 -28.47 18.70
N TYR A 98 24.56 -27.66 18.56
CA TYR A 98 25.90 -28.15 18.80
C TYR A 98 25.95 -28.45 20.30
N ASP A 99 25.61 -29.68 20.69
CA ASP A 99 26.32 -30.29 21.80
C ASP A 99 27.75 -30.46 21.29
N ILE A 100 28.57 -29.43 21.55
CA ILE A 100 30.00 -29.64 21.66
C ILE A 100 30.13 -30.53 22.90
N GLY A 101 30.12 -31.84 22.67
CA GLY A 101 30.48 -32.83 23.68
C GLY A 101 31.93 -32.58 24.07
N PHE A 102 32.13 -31.68 25.03
CA PHE A 102 33.22 -31.84 25.96
C PHE A 102 32.80 -33.00 26.87
N ASP A 103 33.42 -34.13 26.59
CA ASP A 103 33.48 -35.28 27.46
C ASP A 103 34.14 -34.82 28.77
N SER A 104 33.31 -34.37 29.70
CA SER A 104 33.69 -34.20 31.10
C SER A 104 32.48 -34.58 31.92
N ASP A 105 32.51 -35.81 32.40
CA ASP A 105 31.81 -36.26 33.60
C ASP A 105 31.85 -35.15 34.67
N GLU A 106 30.73 -34.45 34.89
CA GLU A 106 30.26 -33.99 36.20
C GLU A 106 29.01 -33.10 36.08
N ASN A 107 27.89 -33.65 36.58
CA ASN A 107 26.83 -32.96 37.33
C ASN A 107 26.53 -31.49 37.00
N ILE A 108 25.71 -31.23 35.96
CA ILE A 108 24.81 -30.05 35.96
C ILE A 108 23.44 -30.47 35.40
N SER A 109 22.61 -31.04 36.28
CA SER A 109 21.17 -31.14 36.09
C SER A 109 20.50 -29.78 36.37
N LEU A 110 20.58 -28.81 35.45
CA LEU A 110 19.75 -27.60 35.56
C LEU A 110 19.66 -26.75 34.26
N PHE A 111 19.18 -27.29 33.14
CA PHE A 111 18.58 -26.42 32.10
C PHE A 111 17.42 -27.13 31.38
N SER A 112 16.22 -26.78 31.84
CA SER A 112 14.92 -26.81 31.17
C SER A 112 14.72 -27.80 30.01
N THR A 113 14.24 -28.99 30.34
CA THR A 113 13.33 -29.76 29.48
C THR A 113 11.98 -29.03 29.41
N THR A 114 11.94 -27.87 28.76
CA THR A 114 10.63 -27.28 28.38
C THR A 114 10.00 -28.25 27.39
N ASP A 115 8.88 -28.87 27.78
CA ASP A 115 8.18 -29.86 26.97
C ASP A 115 7.96 -29.28 25.57
N LYS A 116 8.35 -30.03 24.53
CA LYS A 116 8.19 -29.63 23.12
C LYS A 116 6.73 -29.26 22.83
N ASN A 117 5.77 -29.88 23.53
CA ASN A 117 4.36 -29.56 23.41
C ASN A 117 4.00 -28.20 24.04
N ASP A 118 4.63 -27.82 25.15
CA ASP A 118 4.41 -26.52 25.80
C ASP A 118 4.92 -25.36 24.93
N SER A 119 6.10 -25.52 24.32
CA SER A 119 6.67 -24.52 23.40
C SER A 119 5.80 -24.30 22.15
N LYS A 120 5.23 -25.38 21.59
CA LYS A 120 4.29 -25.29 20.46
C LYS A 120 2.99 -24.59 20.84
N ARG A 121 2.45 -24.91 22.02
CA ARG A 121 1.21 -24.31 22.52
C ARG A 121 1.39 -22.81 22.76
N GLU A 122 2.54 -22.41 23.32
CA GLU A 122 2.90 -21.01 23.54
C GLU A 122 3.03 -20.25 22.22
N THR A 123 3.75 -20.82 21.25
CA THR A 123 3.91 -20.21 19.92
C THR A 123 2.55 -20.06 19.21
N PHE A 124 1.69 -21.08 19.28
CA PHE A 124 0.36 -21.03 18.70
C PHE A 124 -0.52 -19.95 19.36
N ARG A 125 -0.45 -19.81 20.69
CA ARG A 125 -1.17 -18.76 21.43
C ARG A 125 -0.72 -17.37 20.97
N ILE A 126 0.59 -17.13 20.92
CA ILE A 126 1.17 -15.85 20.49
C ILE A 126 0.73 -15.50 19.07
N VAL A 127 0.78 -16.46 18.13
CA VAL A 127 0.32 -16.24 16.74
C VAL A 127 -1.18 -15.96 16.71
N PHE A 128 -1.98 -16.73 17.44
CA PHE A 128 -3.43 -16.56 17.48
C PHE A 128 -3.85 -15.20 18.07
N GLU A 129 -3.08 -14.65 19.02
CA GLU A 129 -3.31 -13.32 19.57
C GLU A 129 -2.85 -12.19 18.62
N LEU A 130 -1.74 -12.38 17.91
CA LEU A 130 -1.17 -11.37 17.01
C LEU A 130 -1.89 -11.25 15.67
N VAL A 131 -2.42 -12.36 15.13
CA VAL A 131 -3.07 -12.39 13.82
C VAL A 131 -4.29 -11.44 13.75
N PRO A 132 -5.23 -11.43 14.72
CA PRO A 132 -6.34 -10.47 14.73
C PRO A 132 -5.88 -9.02 14.87
N LEU A 133 -4.84 -8.77 15.68
CA LEU A 133 -4.27 -7.42 15.84
C LEU A 133 -3.74 -6.88 14.51
N TYR A 134 -3.11 -7.74 13.71
CA TYR A 134 -2.57 -7.38 12.41
C TYR A 134 -3.63 -7.32 11.30
N LEU A 135 -4.55 -8.28 11.24
CA LEU A 135 -5.50 -8.39 10.13
C LEU A 135 -6.74 -7.52 10.30
N ILE A 136 -7.09 -7.14 11.53
CA ILE A 136 -8.32 -6.41 11.83
C ILE A 136 -7.99 -5.04 12.41
N LEU A 137 -7.28 -5.00 13.55
CA LEU A 137 -7.12 -3.75 14.29
C LEU A 137 -6.18 -2.75 13.60
N LEU A 138 -5.07 -3.24 13.02
CA LEU A 138 -4.14 -2.39 12.27
C LEU A 138 -4.80 -1.73 11.05
N PRO A 139 -5.49 -2.46 10.14
CA PRO A 139 -6.21 -1.85 9.01
C PRO A 139 -7.30 -0.87 9.44
N LEU A 140 -8.00 -1.15 10.54
CA LEU A 140 -9.01 -0.23 11.09
C LEU A 140 -8.39 1.09 11.52
N LEU A 141 -7.28 1.04 12.26
CA LEU A 141 -6.54 2.24 12.69
C LEU A 141 -5.97 3.00 11.49
N GLU A 142 -5.43 2.29 10.51
CA GLU A 142 -4.96 2.89 9.26
C GLU A 142 -6.12 3.60 8.54
N LEU A 143 -7.30 2.97 8.45
CA LEU A 143 -8.50 3.52 7.82
C LEU A 143 -8.96 4.84 8.46
N PHE A 144 -8.96 4.92 9.79
CA PHE A 144 -9.29 6.17 10.48
C PHE A 144 -8.29 7.28 10.14
N SER A 145 -7.00 6.97 10.20
CA SER A 145 -5.96 7.95 9.90
C SER A 145 -6.01 8.40 8.43
N LEU A 146 -6.11 7.46 7.47
CA LEU A 146 -6.08 7.76 6.04
C LEU A 146 -7.30 8.57 5.60
N THR A 147 -8.48 8.34 6.19
CA THR A 147 -9.70 9.08 5.80
C THR A 147 -9.52 10.57 6.10
N ILE A 148 -8.91 10.89 7.25
CA ILE A 148 -8.58 12.26 7.62
C ILE A 148 -7.54 12.82 6.65
N VAL A 149 -6.47 12.08 6.37
CA VAL A 149 -5.38 12.52 5.47
C VAL A 149 -5.91 12.82 4.07
N ILE A 150 -6.71 11.92 3.49
CA ILE A 150 -7.30 12.07 2.16
C ILE A 150 -8.20 13.31 2.09
N ASN A 151 -9.11 13.47 3.07
CA ASN A 151 -10.02 14.61 3.10
C ASN A 151 -9.29 15.95 3.22
N ILE A 152 -8.27 16.03 4.07
CA ILE A 152 -7.49 17.28 4.20
C ILE A 152 -6.66 17.50 2.92
N SER A 153 -6.07 16.44 2.35
CA SER A 153 -5.25 16.54 1.14
C SER A 153 -6.07 17.01 -0.07
N ALA A 154 -7.27 16.48 -0.26
CA ALA A 154 -8.17 16.91 -1.33
C ALA A 154 -8.50 18.41 -1.21
N LYS A 155 -8.80 18.89 0.00
CA LYS A 155 -9.04 20.33 0.25
C LYS A 155 -7.83 21.21 -0.08
N VAL A 156 -6.62 20.72 0.18
CA VAL A 156 -5.37 21.44 -0.17
C VAL A 156 -5.14 21.48 -1.69
N VAL A 157 -5.56 20.43 -2.40
CA VAL A 157 -5.45 20.34 -3.86
C VAL A 157 -6.48 21.23 -4.57
N ASP A 158 -7.73 21.21 -4.12
CA ASP A 158 -8.83 21.97 -4.73
C ASP A 158 -8.74 23.47 -4.44
N ALA A 159 -8.23 23.85 -3.27
CA ALA A 159 -8.07 25.24 -2.88
C ALA A 159 -6.59 25.63 -2.87
N GLY A 160 -6.12 26.25 -3.96
CA GLY A 160 -4.85 27.00 -3.98
C GLY A 160 -4.75 28.15 -2.94
N ASN A 161 -5.69 28.27 -2.01
CA ASN A 161 -5.61 29.05 -0.80
C ASN A 161 -6.50 28.42 0.27
N MET A 162 -5.89 27.95 1.34
CA MET A 162 -6.56 27.52 2.58
C MET A 162 -7.17 28.74 3.28
N LYS A 163 -8.23 29.33 2.72
CA LYS A 163 -9.01 30.37 3.40
C LYS A 163 -9.93 29.68 4.41
N SER A 164 -9.40 29.52 5.61
CA SER A 164 -10.11 29.27 6.86
C SER A 164 -11.23 28.21 6.81
N THR A 165 -10.94 26.97 6.41
CA THR A 165 -11.80 25.87 6.85
C THR A 165 -11.57 25.68 8.35
N ASN A 166 -12.59 25.96 9.15
CA ASN A 166 -12.53 25.80 10.59
C ASN A 166 -12.28 24.31 10.90
N LEU A 167 -11.22 24.03 11.66
CA LEU A 167 -10.74 22.67 11.97
C LEU A 167 -11.83 21.73 12.51
N LYS A 168 -12.77 22.32 13.26
CA LYS A 168 -13.93 21.61 13.78
C LYS A 168 -14.80 21.10 12.65
N GLU A 169 -15.05 21.85 11.59
CA GLU A 169 -15.90 21.39 10.48
C GLU A 169 -15.28 20.23 9.70
N THR A 170 -13.97 20.14 9.57
CA THR A 170 -13.30 18.99 8.92
C THR A 170 -13.32 17.72 9.77
N LEU A 171 -13.24 17.85 11.11
CA LEU A 171 -13.30 16.71 12.04
C LEU A 171 -14.74 16.32 12.43
N TYR A 172 -15.66 17.29 12.45
CA TYR A 172 -17.10 17.12 12.70
C TYR A 172 -17.92 16.96 11.43
N GLN A 173 -17.32 17.07 10.24
CA GLN A 173 -17.99 16.63 9.04
C GLN A 173 -18.39 15.18 9.26
N LYS A 174 -19.69 14.90 9.07
CA LYS A 174 -20.31 13.58 9.21
C LYS A 174 -19.70 12.67 8.16
N ASN A 175 -18.47 12.22 8.40
CA ASN A 175 -17.75 11.33 7.51
C ASN A 175 -18.49 10.01 7.58
N ASN A 176 -19.14 9.66 6.48
CA ASN A 176 -19.82 8.38 6.35
C ASN A 176 -18.76 7.30 6.15
N PHE A 177 -18.08 6.92 7.24
CA PHE A 177 -17.01 5.91 7.23
C PHE A 177 -17.46 4.55 6.72
N LYS A 178 -18.79 4.31 6.63
CA LYS A 178 -19.36 3.08 6.11
C LYS A 178 -18.83 2.73 4.71
N GLY A 179 -18.72 3.72 3.82
CA GLY A 179 -18.21 3.49 2.46
C GLY A 179 -16.74 3.05 2.45
N PRO A 180 -15.83 3.90 2.94
CA PRO A 180 -14.40 3.58 3.03
C PRO A 180 -14.12 2.28 3.80
N PHE A 181 -14.92 1.99 4.82
CA PHE A 181 -14.83 0.75 5.59
C PHE A 181 -15.15 -0.49 4.74
N ILE A 182 -16.28 -0.50 4.03
CA ILE A 182 -16.64 -1.63 3.15
C ILE A 182 -15.59 -1.81 2.05
N THR A 183 -15.13 -0.72 1.43
CA THR A 183 -14.07 -0.76 0.41
C THR A 183 -12.77 -1.32 0.97
N SER A 184 -12.38 -0.88 2.18
CA SER A 184 -11.18 -1.37 2.87
C SER A 184 -11.26 -2.86 3.18
N LEU A 185 -12.43 -3.40 3.57
CA LEU A 185 -12.62 -4.84 3.79
C LEU A 185 -12.37 -5.65 2.52
N TRP A 186 -12.89 -5.21 1.38
CA TRP A 186 -12.63 -5.86 0.08
C TRP A 186 -11.15 -5.81 -0.30
N VAL A 187 -10.52 -4.65 -0.15
CA VAL A 187 -9.08 -4.49 -0.39
C VAL A 187 -8.26 -5.42 0.52
N GLN A 188 -8.60 -5.49 1.80
CA GLN A 188 -7.92 -6.36 2.77
C GLN A 188 -8.09 -7.83 2.42
N LEU A 189 -9.29 -8.26 1.99
CA LEU A 189 -9.54 -9.63 1.54
C LEU A 189 -8.68 -10.00 0.33
N PHE A 190 -8.60 -9.13 -0.67
CA PHE A 190 -7.77 -9.36 -1.85
C PHE A 190 -6.27 -9.33 -1.53
N SER A 191 -5.85 -8.41 -0.65
CA SER A 191 -4.46 -8.34 -0.18
C SER A 191 -4.05 -9.61 0.59
N ALA A 192 -4.88 -10.05 1.54
CA ALA A 192 -4.66 -11.27 2.31
C ALA A 192 -4.58 -12.51 1.41
N SER A 193 -5.42 -12.58 0.38
CA SER A 193 -5.38 -13.68 -0.60
C SER A 193 -4.04 -13.77 -1.33
N ASN A 194 -3.43 -12.62 -1.69
CA ASN A 194 -2.09 -12.60 -2.29
C ASN A 194 -1.01 -13.02 -1.29
N LEU A 195 -1.13 -12.60 -0.02
CA LEU A 195 -0.22 -13.01 1.05
C LEU A 195 -0.25 -14.52 1.28
N PHE A 196 -1.43 -15.14 1.29
CA PHE A 196 -1.56 -16.60 1.37
C PHE A 196 -0.88 -17.30 0.20
N GLY A 197 -0.97 -16.74 -1.02
CA GLY A 197 -0.24 -17.25 -2.18
C GLY A 197 1.28 -17.22 -2.01
N LEU A 198 1.82 -16.15 -1.40
CA LEU A 198 3.25 -16.05 -1.10
C LEU A 198 3.69 -17.01 0.01
N ILE A 199 2.92 -17.11 1.10
CA ILE A 199 3.18 -18.07 2.20
C ILE A 199 3.18 -19.50 1.65
N TRP A 200 2.21 -19.83 0.80
CA TRP A 200 2.14 -21.10 0.10
C TRP A 200 3.39 -21.37 -0.73
N ALA A 201 3.83 -20.41 -1.54
CA ALA A 201 5.04 -20.56 -2.35
C ALA A 201 6.29 -20.82 -1.48
N VAL A 202 6.46 -20.07 -0.37
CA VAL A 202 7.58 -20.25 0.56
C VAL A 202 7.52 -21.61 1.27
N ALA A 203 6.34 -22.02 1.72
CA ALA A 203 6.14 -23.30 2.40
C ALA A 203 6.41 -24.49 1.47
N ASN A 204 6.00 -24.41 0.20
CA ASN A 204 6.29 -25.45 -0.78
C ASN A 204 7.79 -25.56 -1.06
N HIS A 205 8.47 -24.42 -1.21
CA HIS A 205 9.93 -24.39 -1.34
C HIS A 205 10.60 -25.09 -0.15
N SER A 206 10.24 -24.72 1.08
CA SER A 206 10.86 -25.28 2.28
C SER A 206 10.59 -26.77 2.46
N MET A 207 9.38 -27.25 2.14
CA MET A 207 9.06 -28.67 2.16
C MET A 207 9.86 -29.47 1.14
N ILE A 208 10.03 -28.93 -0.07
CA ILE A 208 10.84 -29.56 -1.12
C ILE A 208 12.29 -29.65 -0.64
N THR A 209 12.90 -28.54 -0.21
CA THR A 209 14.31 -28.52 0.20
C THR A 209 14.56 -29.38 1.44
N ALA A 210 13.67 -29.35 2.44
CA ALA A 210 13.82 -30.15 3.67
C ALA A 210 13.72 -31.66 3.42
N ARG A 211 12.86 -32.10 2.49
CA ARG A 211 12.72 -33.53 2.15
C ARG A 211 13.98 -34.09 1.48
N PHE A 212 14.71 -33.27 0.71
CA PHE A 212 15.96 -33.69 0.08
C PHE A 212 17.17 -33.68 1.01
N ASP A 213 17.15 -32.88 2.08
CA ASP A 213 18.23 -32.81 3.06
C ASP A 213 18.20 -34.01 4.05
N TYR A 214 17.01 -34.47 4.45
CA TYR A 214 16.85 -35.67 5.29
C TYR A 214 17.28 -36.97 4.61
N SER A 215 17.26 -37.03 3.28
CA SER A 215 17.72 -38.19 2.51
C SER A 215 19.25 -38.39 2.59
N PHE A 216 20.01 -37.38 3.00
CA PHE A 216 21.47 -37.39 2.95
C PHE A 216 22.11 -38.08 4.17
N TRP A 217 21.55 -37.94 5.36
CA TRP A 217 22.19 -38.45 6.59
C TRP A 217 22.04 -39.96 6.81
N ASN A 218 21.18 -40.64 6.04
CA ASN A 218 20.93 -42.07 6.22
C ASN A 218 21.79 -42.98 5.32
N TYR A 219 22.68 -42.44 4.49
CA TYR A 219 23.58 -43.25 3.65
C TYR A 219 24.98 -42.65 3.57
N ARG A 220 25.84 -43.05 4.52
CA ARG A 220 27.29 -42.91 4.42
C ARG A 220 27.82 -44.04 3.53
N TYR A 221 28.19 -43.72 2.29
CA TYR A 221 29.47 -44.06 1.63
C TYR A 221 29.36 -43.91 0.10
N GLU A 222 30.33 -43.18 -0.44
CA GLU A 222 30.83 -43.20 -1.82
C GLU A 222 29.92 -42.79 -3.00
N SER A 223 30.31 -41.66 -3.61
CA SER A 223 30.30 -41.43 -5.07
C SER A 223 29.02 -41.01 -5.79
N VAL A 224 27.90 -40.71 -5.11
CA VAL A 224 26.73 -40.11 -5.78
C VAL A 224 26.76 -38.57 -5.71
N LEU A 225 27.22 -38.06 -6.84
CA LEU A 225 27.41 -36.70 -7.35
C LEU A 225 26.14 -35.78 -7.28
N PRO A 226 26.20 -34.53 -7.78
CA PRO A 226 25.73 -33.23 -7.26
C PRO A 226 24.23 -32.95 -7.48
N ASN A 227 23.40 -33.98 -7.68
CA ASN A 227 22.00 -33.82 -8.10
C ASN A 227 21.16 -33.01 -7.11
N ASN A 228 21.50 -33.03 -5.81
CA ASN A 228 20.80 -32.26 -4.80
C ASN A 228 21.03 -30.73 -4.96
N VAL A 229 22.23 -30.33 -5.40
CA VAL A 229 22.54 -28.91 -5.67
C VAL A 229 21.75 -28.41 -6.88
N TYR A 230 21.65 -29.21 -7.94
CA TYR A 230 20.84 -28.85 -9.12
C TYR A 230 19.35 -28.74 -8.79
N VAL A 231 18.79 -29.70 -8.05
CA VAL A 231 17.38 -29.66 -7.62
C VAL A 231 17.10 -28.45 -6.72
N ASN A 232 18.02 -28.12 -5.80
CA ASN A 232 17.89 -26.96 -4.93
C ASN A 232 17.98 -25.64 -5.73
N ILE A 233 18.95 -25.50 -6.63
CA ILE A 233 19.07 -24.32 -7.51
C ILE A 233 17.82 -24.15 -8.38
N LEU A 234 17.32 -25.23 -8.98
CA LEU A 234 16.10 -25.20 -9.78
C LEU A 234 14.87 -24.84 -8.95
N SER A 235 14.76 -25.37 -7.73
CA SER A 235 13.69 -25.03 -6.78
C SER A 235 13.75 -23.55 -6.39
N ILE A 236 14.93 -23.03 -6.05
CA ILE A 236 15.14 -21.61 -5.72
C ILE A 236 14.73 -20.74 -6.92
N LEU A 237 15.20 -21.08 -8.12
CA LEU A 237 14.88 -20.32 -9.33
C LEU A 237 13.37 -20.30 -9.60
N PHE A 238 12.71 -21.46 -9.56
CA PHE A 238 11.27 -21.58 -9.79
C PHE A 238 10.45 -20.78 -8.79
N HIS A 239 10.72 -20.92 -7.49
CA HIS A 239 9.98 -20.20 -6.45
C HIS A 239 10.29 -18.70 -6.45
N THR A 240 11.51 -18.31 -6.82
CA THR A 240 11.87 -16.90 -7.01
C THR A 240 11.08 -16.28 -8.16
N LEU A 241 10.96 -16.98 -9.30
CA LEU A 241 10.17 -16.52 -10.45
C LEU A 241 8.69 -16.39 -10.11
N ILE A 242 8.11 -17.37 -9.41
CA ILE A 242 6.71 -17.30 -8.93
C ILE A 242 6.51 -16.13 -7.99
N SER A 243 7.42 -15.96 -7.02
CA SER A 243 7.34 -14.86 -6.05
C SER A 243 7.43 -13.50 -6.74
N LEU A 244 8.30 -13.37 -7.75
CA LEU A 244 8.44 -12.14 -8.53
C LEU A 244 7.18 -11.86 -9.37
N ALA A 245 6.58 -12.90 -9.97
CA ALA A 245 5.33 -12.77 -10.73
C ALA A 245 4.16 -12.35 -9.83
N LEU A 246 4.03 -12.95 -8.64
CA LEU A 246 3.04 -12.56 -7.64
C LEU A 246 3.27 -11.14 -7.14
N LEU A 247 4.52 -10.75 -6.87
CA LEU A 247 4.87 -9.39 -6.46
C LEU A 247 4.50 -8.38 -7.55
N TYR A 248 4.85 -8.65 -8.80
CA TYR A 248 4.49 -7.79 -9.92
C TYR A 248 2.97 -7.60 -10.02
N LYS A 249 2.21 -8.70 -9.88
CA LYS A 249 0.74 -8.66 -9.93
C LYS A 249 0.15 -7.90 -8.73
N TYR A 250 0.71 -8.10 -7.55
CA TYR A 250 0.35 -7.38 -6.33
C TYR A 250 0.58 -5.88 -6.48
N LEU A 251 1.72 -5.44 -7.02
CA LEU A 251 1.98 -4.01 -7.24
C LEU A 251 0.95 -3.39 -8.21
N ASP A 252 0.64 -4.06 -9.31
CA ASP A 252 -0.40 -3.62 -10.25
C ASP A 252 -1.77 -3.48 -9.59
N TRP A 253 -2.18 -4.48 -8.80
CA TRP A 253 -3.46 -4.47 -8.10
C TRP A 253 -3.51 -3.50 -6.91
N SER A 254 -2.40 -3.31 -6.20
CA SER A 254 -2.32 -2.37 -5.09
C SER A 254 -2.58 -0.93 -5.53
N ALA A 255 -2.20 -0.55 -6.76
CA ALA A 255 -2.54 0.75 -7.33
C ALA A 255 -4.05 0.93 -7.47
N LEU A 256 -4.75 -0.11 -7.95
CA LEU A 256 -6.20 -0.13 -8.07
C LEU A 256 -6.87 -0.03 -6.69
N TRP A 257 -6.44 -0.87 -5.75
CA TRP A 257 -7.02 -0.92 -4.41
C TRP A 257 -6.85 0.39 -3.63
N ASN A 258 -5.65 0.98 -3.64
CA ASN A 258 -5.40 2.25 -2.94
C ASN A 258 -6.21 3.40 -3.58
N MET A 259 -6.36 3.41 -4.91
CA MET A 259 -7.20 4.39 -5.61
C MET A 259 -8.69 4.21 -5.28
N ALA A 260 -9.18 2.98 -5.18
CA ALA A 260 -10.55 2.68 -4.77
C ALA A 260 -10.87 3.21 -3.36
N ILE A 261 -9.91 3.12 -2.42
CA ILE A 261 -10.08 3.71 -1.08
C ILE A 261 -10.20 5.24 -1.18
N VAL A 262 -9.37 5.89 -2.00
CA VAL A 262 -9.46 7.35 -2.22
C VAL A 262 -10.81 7.73 -2.83
N ILE A 263 -11.27 7.01 -3.85
CA ILE A 263 -12.60 7.20 -4.46
C ILE A 263 -13.70 7.04 -3.40
N SER A 264 -13.61 6.00 -2.57
CA SER A 264 -14.62 5.75 -1.55
C SER A 264 -14.69 6.85 -0.49
N VAL A 265 -13.56 7.48 -0.17
CA VAL A 265 -13.50 8.62 0.75
C VAL A 265 -14.00 9.91 0.09
N LEU A 266 -13.61 10.18 -1.16
CA LEU A 266 -13.87 11.47 -1.83
C LEU A 266 -15.22 11.53 -2.56
N GLU A 267 -15.61 10.43 -3.22
CA GLU A 267 -16.83 10.35 -4.03
C GLU A 267 -17.96 9.64 -3.30
N GLY A 268 -17.68 8.96 -2.18
CA GLY A 268 -18.68 8.27 -1.37
C GLY A 268 -19.13 6.91 -1.92
N GLU A 269 -18.56 6.47 -3.05
CA GLU A 269 -18.78 5.17 -3.66
C GLU A 269 -18.25 4.04 -2.76
N THR A 270 -18.84 2.84 -2.84
CA THR A 270 -18.57 1.81 -1.82
C THR A 270 -18.23 0.45 -2.39
N GLY A 271 -17.28 -0.26 -1.75
CA GLY A 271 -17.00 -1.66 -2.02
C GLY A 271 -16.55 -1.92 -3.46
N LEU A 272 -17.31 -2.76 -4.16
CA LEU A 272 -17.01 -3.16 -5.54
C LEU A 272 -17.22 -2.00 -6.53
N ASP A 273 -18.17 -1.10 -6.29
CA ASP A 273 -18.42 0.04 -7.17
C ASP A 273 -17.21 0.99 -7.20
N ALA A 274 -16.64 1.26 -6.01
CA ALA A 274 -15.40 2.04 -5.90
C ALA A 274 -14.21 1.36 -6.59
N LEU A 275 -14.14 0.02 -6.54
CA LEU A 275 -13.12 -0.76 -7.25
C LEU A 275 -13.31 -0.70 -8.77
N GLU A 276 -14.54 -0.75 -9.25
CA GLU A 276 -14.87 -0.63 -10.68
C GLU A 276 -14.50 0.76 -11.22
N ILE A 277 -14.88 1.83 -10.52
CA ILE A 277 -14.51 3.21 -10.87
C ILE A 277 -12.99 3.39 -10.87
N SER A 278 -12.30 2.79 -9.89
CA SER A 278 -10.84 2.81 -9.86
C SER A 278 -10.22 2.08 -11.07
N ALA A 279 -10.82 0.97 -11.51
CA ALA A 279 -10.36 0.23 -12.67
C ALA A 279 -10.57 1.04 -13.96
N TYR A 280 -11.69 1.76 -14.06
CA TYR A 280 -12.01 2.65 -15.16
C TYR A 280 -10.96 3.78 -15.28
N TYR A 281 -10.75 4.57 -14.22
CA TYR A 281 -9.78 5.67 -14.25
C TYR A 281 -8.33 5.21 -14.43
N ARG A 282 -7.97 4.04 -13.92
CA ARG A 282 -6.61 3.49 -14.06
C ARG A 282 -6.25 3.10 -15.50
N LYS A 283 -7.22 2.88 -16.39
CA LYS A 283 -6.98 2.40 -17.77
C LYS A 283 -5.91 3.21 -18.51
N HIS A 284 -5.85 4.52 -18.28
CA HIS A 284 -4.91 5.44 -18.93
C HIS A 284 -3.66 5.77 -18.07
N CYS A 285 -3.67 5.37 -16.81
CA CYS A 285 -2.65 5.70 -15.81
C CYS A 285 -1.89 4.49 -15.26
N LYS A 286 -2.03 3.32 -15.88
CA LYS A 286 -1.56 2.04 -15.31
C LYS A 286 -0.06 2.05 -14.99
N ARG A 287 0.77 2.58 -15.91
CA ARG A 287 2.23 2.64 -15.73
C ARG A 287 2.62 3.52 -14.54
N THR A 288 2.00 4.68 -14.41
CA THR A 288 2.26 5.63 -13.30
C THR A 288 1.87 5.01 -11.96
N GLY A 289 0.69 4.37 -11.88
CA GLY A 289 0.24 3.71 -10.67
C GLY A 289 1.18 2.59 -10.21
N PHE A 290 1.61 1.74 -11.16
CA PHE A 290 2.59 0.68 -10.87
C PHE A 290 3.92 1.25 -10.33
N GLN A 291 4.43 2.32 -10.93
CA GLN A 291 5.69 2.96 -10.51
C GLN A 291 5.58 3.56 -9.10
N LEU A 292 4.46 4.21 -8.78
CA LEU A 292 4.19 4.71 -7.44
C LEU A 292 4.17 3.57 -6.42
N MET A 293 3.47 2.47 -6.72
CA MET A 293 3.42 1.30 -5.84
C MET A 293 4.80 0.68 -5.63
N LEU A 294 5.61 0.60 -6.70
CA LEU A 294 6.98 0.10 -6.61
C LEU A 294 7.86 0.98 -5.70
N ILE A 295 7.77 2.31 -5.82
CA ILE A 295 8.52 3.24 -4.97
C ILE A 295 8.16 3.04 -3.49
N PHE A 296 6.86 2.98 -3.17
CA PHE A 296 6.42 2.76 -1.79
C PHE A 296 6.77 1.36 -1.28
N PHE A 297 6.75 0.35 -2.14
CA PHE A 297 7.18 -1.00 -1.79
C PHE A 297 8.66 -1.04 -1.42
N VAL A 298 9.53 -0.50 -2.29
CA VAL A 298 10.97 -0.42 -2.02
C VAL A 298 11.25 0.40 -0.76
N TYR A 299 10.53 1.49 -0.55
CA TYR A 299 10.63 2.31 0.66
C TYR A 299 10.32 1.49 1.92
N ILE A 300 9.21 0.77 1.95
CA ILE A 300 8.82 -0.07 3.10
C ILE A 300 9.86 -1.18 3.32
N VAL A 301 10.29 -1.87 2.27
CA VAL A 301 11.29 -2.95 2.37
C VAL A 301 12.63 -2.41 2.88
N ALA A 302 13.09 -1.27 2.38
CA ALA A 302 14.33 -0.62 2.81
C ALA A 302 14.28 -0.23 4.30
N LEU A 303 13.13 0.26 4.78
CA LEU A 303 12.93 0.59 6.19
C LEU A 303 12.88 -0.64 7.10
N ARG A 304 12.47 -1.81 6.59
CA ARG A 304 12.46 -3.06 7.36
C ARG A 304 13.87 -3.59 7.63
N LEU A 305 14.86 -3.28 6.79
CA LEU A 305 16.23 -3.76 6.93
C LEU A 305 16.92 -3.26 8.23
N PRO A 306 16.87 -1.97 8.62
CA PRO A 306 17.37 -1.49 9.90
C PRO A 306 16.75 -2.19 11.12
N ILE A 307 15.45 -2.54 11.08
CA ILE A 307 14.80 -3.29 12.17
C ILE A 307 15.44 -4.67 12.31
N LEU A 308 15.65 -5.37 11.19
CA LEU A 308 16.31 -6.67 11.19
C LEU A 308 17.76 -6.59 11.71
N LEU A 309 18.50 -5.56 11.31
CA LEU A 309 19.86 -5.32 11.81
C LEU A 309 19.88 -4.98 13.30
N ALA A 310 18.95 -4.15 13.77
CA ALA A 310 18.85 -3.78 15.19
C ALA A 310 18.47 -4.96 16.08
N ARG A 311 17.75 -5.96 15.55
CA ARG A 311 17.46 -7.22 16.27
C ARG A 311 18.72 -8.03 16.57
N MET A 312 19.73 -7.97 15.70
CA MET A 312 21.02 -8.65 15.91
C MET A 312 21.89 -7.97 16.98
N CYS A 313 21.48 -6.78 17.46
CA CYS A 313 22.23 -6.02 18.45
C CYS A 313 21.79 -6.40 19.87
N SER A 314 22.75 -6.61 20.78
CA SER A 314 22.49 -6.98 22.18
C SER A 314 21.96 -5.83 23.04
N PHE A 315 22.12 -4.57 22.60
CA PHE A 315 21.71 -3.41 23.35
C PHE A 315 20.21 -3.12 23.18
N VAL A 316 19.42 -3.40 24.21
CA VAL A 316 17.96 -3.18 24.24
C VAL A 316 17.61 -1.72 23.92
N THR A 317 18.37 -0.75 24.45
CA THR A 317 18.16 0.67 24.21
C THR A 317 18.31 1.04 22.74
N VAL A 318 19.33 0.51 22.07
CA VAL A 318 19.56 0.73 20.63
C VAL A 318 18.43 0.11 19.82
N ARG A 319 17.99 -1.11 20.16
CA ARG A 319 16.88 -1.80 19.48
C ARG A 319 15.57 -1.00 19.56
N VAL A 320 15.22 -0.52 20.75
CA VAL A 320 14.02 0.31 20.95
C VAL A 320 14.13 1.62 20.19
N ALA A 321 15.26 2.31 20.27
CA ALA A 321 15.48 3.58 19.58
C ALA A 321 15.39 3.43 18.06
N VAL A 322 16.06 2.43 17.47
CA VAL A 322 16.00 2.17 16.02
C VAL A 322 14.58 1.81 15.60
N THR A 323 13.89 0.95 16.36
CA THR A 323 12.50 0.59 16.06
C THR A 323 11.60 1.81 16.07
N ALA A 324 11.69 2.67 17.09
CA ALA A 324 10.92 3.91 17.17
C ALA A 324 11.20 4.82 15.96
N ILE A 325 12.46 5.06 15.61
CA ILE A 325 12.85 5.88 14.46
C ILE A 325 12.28 5.31 13.16
N VAL A 326 12.42 4.00 12.93
CA VAL A 326 11.91 3.36 11.72
C VAL A 326 10.39 3.46 11.66
N VAL A 327 9.69 3.23 12.76
CA VAL A 327 8.22 3.33 12.80
C VAL A 327 7.76 4.76 12.51
N VAL A 328 8.46 5.78 13.00
CA VAL A 328 8.19 7.19 12.62
C VAL A 328 8.32 7.37 11.11
N LEU A 329 9.40 6.85 10.50
CA LEU A 329 9.60 6.92 9.04
C LEU A 329 8.50 6.17 8.29
N VAL A 330 8.12 4.96 8.71
CA VAL A 330 7.00 4.20 8.11
C VAL A 330 5.70 5.00 8.15
N CYS A 331 5.41 5.65 9.28
CA CYS A 331 4.22 6.49 9.43
C CYS A 331 4.28 7.69 8.48
N LEU A 332 5.41 8.41 8.42
CA LEU A 332 5.60 9.53 7.48
C LEU A 332 5.45 9.09 6.02
N GLY A 333 6.01 7.94 5.65
CA GLY A 333 5.85 7.38 4.32
C GLY A 333 4.41 7.01 3.99
N SER A 334 3.65 6.50 4.97
CA SER A 334 2.21 6.22 4.81
C SER A 334 1.43 7.52 4.55
N LEU A 335 1.74 8.59 5.28
CA LEU A 335 1.14 9.91 5.05
C LEU A 335 1.40 10.40 3.62
N VAL A 336 2.67 10.41 3.20
CA VAL A 336 3.06 10.82 1.84
C VAL A 336 2.40 9.92 0.79
N LYS A 337 2.29 8.61 1.04
CA LYS A 337 1.57 7.67 0.17
C LYS A 337 0.13 8.11 -0.05
N TRP A 338 -0.62 8.42 0.99
CA TRP A 338 -2.03 8.81 0.85
C TRP A 338 -2.19 10.16 0.14
N VAL A 339 -1.34 11.16 0.43
CA VAL A 339 -1.32 12.43 -0.34
C VAL A 339 -1.04 12.16 -1.82
N THR A 340 -0.08 11.28 -2.11
CA THR A 340 0.30 10.87 -3.46
C THR A 340 -0.85 10.16 -4.18
N MET A 341 -1.61 9.31 -3.49
CA MET A 341 -2.79 8.63 -4.05
C MET A 341 -3.91 9.60 -4.40
N VAL A 342 -4.11 10.67 -3.61
CA VAL A 342 -5.07 11.72 -3.93
C VAL A 342 -4.67 12.46 -5.22
N LEU A 343 -3.40 12.87 -5.33
CA LEU A 343 -2.89 13.50 -6.54
C LEU A 343 -2.97 12.57 -7.76
N TYR A 344 -2.60 11.30 -7.59
CA TYR A 344 -2.73 10.27 -8.61
C TYR A 344 -4.19 10.11 -9.06
N PHE A 345 -5.13 10.13 -8.11
CA PHE A 345 -6.55 10.06 -8.43
C PHE A 345 -7.02 11.22 -9.31
N TYR A 346 -6.72 12.46 -8.92
CA TYR A 346 -7.10 13.64 -9.70
C TYR A 346 -6.47 13.64 -11.10
N ASP A 347 -5.19 13.27 -11.21
CA ASP A 347 -4.48 13.18 -12.49
C ASP A 347 -5.11 12.15 -13.43
N CYS A 348 -5.52 11.00 -12.90
CA CYS A 348 -6.12 9.93 -13.69
C CYS A 348 -7.57 10.20 -14.05
N LYS A 349 -8.33 10.81 -13.14
CA LYS A 349 -9.68 11.30 -13.42
C LYS A 349 -9.65 12.34 -14.54
N ALA A 350 -8.74 13.31 -14.48
CA ALA A 350 -8.59 14.33 -15.52
C ALA A 350 -8.27 13.71 -16.90
N GLN A 351 -7.36 12.74 -16.96
CA GLN A 351 -7.03 12.03 -18.20
C GLN A 351 -8.20 11.22 -18.76
N ALA A 352 -8.96 10.54 -17.89
CA ALA A 352 -10.12 9.77 -18.31
C ALA A 352 -11.23 10.67 -18.88
N MET A 353 -11.45 11.83 -18.27
CA MET A 353 -12.45 12.80 -18.74
C MET A 353 -12.03 13.44 -20.07
N LEU A 354 -10.77 13.86 -20.22
CA LEU A 354 -10.27 14.40 -21.49
C LEU A 354 -10.50 13.45 -22.66
N LYS A 355 -10.17 12.17 -22.47
CA LYS A 355 -10.32 11.18 -23.54
C LYS A 355 -11.78 10.86 -23.86
N LYS A 356 -12.68 10.95 -22.88
CA LYS A 356 -14.12 10.76 -23.11
C LYS A 356 -14.68 11.84 -24.04
N PHE A 357 -14.24 13.09 -23.89
CA PHE A 357 -14.62 14.18 -24.80
C PHE A 357 -14.05 13.95 -26.21
N ASP A 358 -12.78 13.56 -26.33
CA ASP A 358 -12.17 13.26 -27.64
C ASP A 358 -12.95 12.15 -28.39
N ASP A 359 -13.38 11.08 -27.69
CA ASP A 359 -14.12 9.98 -28.29
C ASP A 359 -15.57 10.38 -28.68
N GLU A 360 -16.21 11.26 -27.91
CA GLU A 360 -17.56 11.80 -28.20
C GLU A 360 -17.55 12.78 -29.38
N ASP A 361 -16.57 13.69 -29.45
CA ASP A 361 -16.41 14.64 -30.56
C ASP A 361 -16.11 13.92 -31.89
N VAL A 362 -15.30 12.87 -31.86
CA VAL A 362 -15.04 12.02 -33.05
C VAL A 362 -16.30 11.25 -33.45
N GLY A 363 -17.07 10.74 -32.49
CA GLY A 363 -18.33 10.05 -32.76
C GLY A 363 -19.41 10.95 -33.34
N GLN A 364 -19.42 12.24 -32.98
CA GLN A 364 -20.35 13.23 -33.51
C GLN A 364 -19.94 13.70 -34.91
N ALA A 365 -18.64 13.91 -35.15
CA ALA A 365 -18.12 14.25 -36.48
C ALA A 365 -18.39 13.16 -37.54
N VAL A 366 -18.38 11.88 -37.16
CA VAL A 366 -18.75 10.76 -38.06
C VAL A 366 -20.26 10.78 -38.38
N LYS A 367 -21.10 11.12 -37.40
CA LYS A 367 -22.55 11.22 -37.63
C LYS A 367 -22.93 12.41 -38.50
N ASP A 368 -22.26 13.54 -38.32
CA ASP A 368 -22.51 14.75 -39.13
C ASP A 368 -21.91 14.64 -40.55
N GLY A 369 -20.88 13.80 -40.74
CA GLY A 369 -20.32 13.47 -42.04
C GLY A 369 -21.23 12.59 -42.92
N ASP A 370 -22.02 11.70 -42.31
CA ASP A 370 -22.98 10.84 -43.02
C ASP A 370 -24.29 11.58 -43.40
N VAL A 371 -24.64 12.67 -42.70
CA VAL A 371 -25.85 13.46 -42.97
C VAL A 371 -25.71 14.39 -44.19
N CYS A 372 -24.48 14.62 -44.70
CA CYS A 372 -24.23 15.41 -45.92
C CYS A 372 -24.21 14.59 -47.22
N THR A 373 -24.67 13.34 -47.20
CA THR A 373 -24.80 12.50 -48.41
C THR A 373 -26.22 12.00 -48.63
N VAL A 374 -27.17 12.90 -48.88
CA VAL A 374 -28.43 12.59 -49.58
C VAL A 374 -28.77 13.71 -50.54
#